data_AF-A0A6M5Z5X3-F1
#
_entry.id   AF-A0A6M5Z5X3-F1
#
_cell.length_a   1.000
_cell.length_b   1.000
_cell.length_c   1.000
_cell.angle_alpha   90.00
_cell.angle_beta   90.00
_cell.angle_gamma   90.00
#
_symmetry.space_group_name_H-M   'P 1'
#
loop_
_entity.id
_entity.type
_entity.pdbx_description
1 polymer ?
#
loop_
_entity_poly.entity_id
_entity_poly.type
_entity_poly.pdbx_seq_one_letter_code
_entity_poly.pdbx_strand_id
1 'polypeptide(L)'
;MTKTATRTQSANEVLAEAATVGLRMWPDGPRIQYRAPGPIGAALRERITANKAAILKRLAAWDETEALQLMFDADEAVAKAGVSGRDEQIQRAADRCMAAHETRHMANLREACAQIEHRARELATTLPSAPGNRSPMPHETLSANACGANDGPNGRRAVEDARARQEQC
;
A
#
# COMPACT_ATOMS: atom_id res chain seq x y z
N MET A 1 -29.70 38.31 -2.26
CA MET A 1 -28.97 37.30 -1.45
C MET A 1 -29.38 35.92 -1.95
N THR A 2 -28.59 35.33 -2.85
CA THR A 2 -28.84 33.99 -3.40
C THR A 2 -28.41 32.94 -2.39
N LYS A 3 -29.38 32.18 -1.87
CA LYS A 3 -29.15 31.05 -0.97
C LYS A 3 -28.67 29.87 -1.83
N THR A 4 -27.36 29.75 -2.03
CA THR A 4 -26.78 28.61 -2.76
C THR A 4 -27.10 27.35 -1.97
N ALA A 5 -28.02 26.53 -2.48
CA ALA A 5 -28.31 25.24 -1.89
C ALA A 5 -27.05 24.38 -1.94
N THR A 6 -26.44 24.13 -0.78
CA THR A 6 -25.28 23.26 -0.65
C THR A 6 -25.73 21.85 -1.00
N ARG A 7 -25.45 21.41 -2.23
CA ARG A 7 -25.67 20.02 -2.63
C ARG A 7 -24.91 19.13 -1.65
N THR A 8 -25.61 18.19 -1.01
CA THR A 8 -25.00 17.18 -0.14
C THR A 8 -24.05 16.35 -1.00
N GLN A 9 -22.74 16.63 -0.91
CA GLN A 9 -21.70 15.83 -1.55
C GLN A 9 -21.54 14.52 -0.79
N SER A 10 -21.29 13.45 -1.54
CA SER A 10 -20.99 12.13 -1.00
C SER A 10 -19.59 12.08 -0.38
N ALA A 11 -19.37 11.12 0.53
CA ALA A 11 -18.04 10.90 1.12
C ALA A 11 -16.96 10.61 0.06
N ASN A 12 -17.30 9.89 -1.01
CA ASN A 12 -16.36 9.58 -2.10
C ASN A 12 -15.92 10.85 -2.85
N GLU A 13 -16.83 11.79 -3.08
CA GLU A 13 -16.48 13.07 -3.72
C GLU A 13 -15.55 13.90 -2.84
N VAL A 14 -15.80 13.93 -1.52
CA VAL A 14 -14.92 14.62 -0.57
C VAL A 14 -13.54 13.96 -0.50
N LEU A 15 -13.47 12.62 -0.51
CA LEU A 15 -12.22 11.87 -0.54
C LEU A 15 -11.44 12.12 -1.84
N ALA A 16 -12.12 12.14 -2.98
CA ALA A 16 -11.50 12.43 -4.28
C ALA A 16 -10.97 13.87 -4.34
N GLU A 17 -11.75 14.85 -3.87
CA GLU A 17 -11.31 16.25 -3.80
C GLU A 17 -10.12 16.42 -2.84
N ALA A 18 -10.11 15.72 -1.71
CA ALA A 18 -8.96 15.71 -0.83
C ALA A 18 -7.70 15.14 -1.51
N ALA A 19 -7.85 14.06 -2.29
CA ALA A 19 -6.73 13.46 -3.01
C ALA A 19 -6.13 14.39 -4.06
N THR A 20 -6.94 15.21 -4.76
CA THR A 20 -6.43 16.15 -5.78
C THR A 20 -5.55 17.25 -5.20
N VAL A 21 -5.73 17.61 -3.93
CA VAL A 21 -4.87 18.55 -3.21
C VAL A 21 -3.74 17.86 -2.43
N GLY A 22 -3.54 16.55 -2.65
CA GLY A 22 -2.51 15.75 -1.99
C GLY A 22 -2.81 15.44 -0.52
N LEU A 23 -4.05 15.64 -0.04
CA LEU A 23 -4.45 15.32 1.32
C LEU A 23 -4.62 13.81 1.46
N ARG A 24 -3.79 13.18 2.30
CA ARG A 24 -3.96 11.79 2.71
C ARG A 24 -4.71 11.74 4.03
N MET A 25 -5.72 10.89 4.13
CA MET A 25 -6.55 10.72 5.32
C MET A 25 -6.57 9.25 5.74
N TRP A 26 -6.60 9.00 7.05
CA TRP A 26 -6.76 7.66 7.61
C TRP A 26 -7.59 7.71 8.89
N PRO A 27 -8.32 6.63 9.22
CA PRO A 27 -9.09 6.57 10.45
C PRO A 27 -8.15 6.34 11.64
N ASP A 28 -8.45 6.99 12.75
CA ASP A 28 -7.82 6.84 14.07
C ASP A 28 -8.94 6.77 15.10
N GLY A 29 -9.48 5.57 15.31
CA GLY A 29 -10.71 5.34 16.05
C GLY A 29 -11.88 6.21 15.52
N PRO A 30 -12.48 7.09 16.35
CA PRO A 30 -13.57 7.97 15.92
C PRO A 30 -13.09 9.27 15.25
N ARG A 31 -11.79 9.41 14.99
CA ARG A 31 -11.18 10.61 14.41
C ARG A 31 -10.63 10.30 13.02
N ILE A 32 -10.60 11.33 12.17
CA ILE A 32 -9.92 11.27 10.88
C ILE A 32 -8.60 12.00 11.09
N GLN A 33 -7.49 11.29 10.98
CA GLN A 33 -6.17 11.89 10.89
C GLN A 33 -5.87 12.19 9.43
N TYR A 34 -5.06 13.22 9.19
CA TYR A 34 -4.70 13.58 7.83
C TYR A 34 -3.32 14.23 7.75
N ARG A 35 -2.68 14.07 6.59
CA ARG A 35 -1.43 14.73 6.22
C ARG A 35 -1.64 15.46 4.91
N ALA A 36 -1.31 16.75 4.90
CA ALA A 36 -1.42 17.62 3.73
C ALA A 36 -0.03 18.18 3.36
N PRO A 37 0.25 18.41 2.07
CA PRO A 37 1.46 19.12 1.64
C PRO A 37 1.39 20.63 1.93
N GLY A 38 0.21 21.17 2.24
CA GLY A 38 0.00 22.59 2.53
C GLY A 38 -1.30 22.86 3.30
N PRO A 39 -1.66 24.15 3.50
CA PRO A 39 -2.85 24.54 4.23
C PRO A 39 -4.14 24.03 3.58
N ILE A 40 -5.05 23.49 4.38
CA ILE A 40 -6.36 23.01 3.90
C ILE A 40 -7.35 24.18 3.89
N GLY A 41 -7.96 24.43 2.73
CA GLY A 41 -9.00 25.44 2.59
C GLY A 41 -10.17 25.24 3.56
N ALA A 42 -10.76 26.33 4.05
CA ALA A 42 -11.86 26.28 5.03
C ALA A 42 -13.05 25.46 4.49
N ALA A 43 -13.40 25.64 3.22
CA ALA A 43 -14.51 24.93 2.58
C ALA A 43 -14.30 23.40 2.57
N LEU A 44 -13.08 22.91 2.30
CA LEU A 44 -12.80 21.48 2.32
C LEU A 44 -12.84 20.93 3.75
N ARG A 45 -12.35 21.68 4.74
CA ARG A 45 -12.46 21.30 6.16
C ARG A 45 -13.90 21.17 6.63
N GLU A 46 -14.76 22.11 6.24
CA GLU A 46 -16.20 22.05 6.53
C GLU A 46 -16.85 20.82 5.90
N ARG A 47 -16.53 20.52 4.64
CA ARG A 47 -17.03 19.31 3.94
C ARG A 47 -16.57 18.02 4.60
N ILE A 48 -15.30 17.92 5.00
CA ILE A 48 -14.76 16.77 5.74
C ILE A 48 -15.52 16.61 7.07
N THR A 49 -15.76 17.70 7.78
CA THR A 49 -16.47 17.68 9.06
C THR A 49 -17.93 17.25 8.90
N ALA A 50 -18.63 17.80 7.91
CA ALA A 50 -20.02 17.47 7.60
C ALA A 50 -20.20 15.99 7.19
N ASN A 51 -19.21 15.41 6.51
CA ASN A 51 -19.26 14.03 6.02
C ASN A 51 -18.47 13.04 6.89
N LYS A 52 -18.03 13.43 8.09
CA LYS A 52 -17.07 12.68 8.92
C LYS A 52 -17.45 11.21 9.10
N ALA A 53 -18.69 10.91 9.47
CA ALA A 53 -19.12 9.54 9.74
C ALA A 53 -19.10 8.66 8.46
N ALA A 54 -19.54 9.22 7.33
CA ALA A 54 -19.54 8.52 6.04
C ALA A 54 -18.10 8.31 5.52
N ILE A 55 -17.22 9.29 5.72
CA ILE A 55 -15.79 9.17 5.40
C ILE A 55 -15.14 8.08 6.26
N LEU A 56 -15.36 8.08 7.57
CA LEU A 56 -14.83 7.02 8.45
C LEU A 56 -15.31 5.64 8.03
N LYS A 57 -16.61 5.49 7.72
CA LYS A 57 -17.16 4.23 7.22
C LYS A 57 -16.51 3.80 5.91
N ARG A 58 -16.27 4.73 4.98
CA ARG A 58 -15.63 4.42 3.70
C ARG A 58 -14.16 4.05 3.86
N LEU A 59 -13.42 4.79 4.70
CA LEU A 59 -12.01 4.53 4.99
C LEU A 59 -11.81 3.19 5.72
N ALA A 60 -12.79 2.77 6.53
CA ALA A 60 -12.76 1.47 7.20
C ALA A 60 -13.18 0.31 6.28
N ALA A 61 -13.80 0.58 5.14
CA ALA A 61 -14.21 -0.47 4.20
C ALA A 61 -12.97 -1.12 3.57
N TRP A 62 -13.01 -2.46 3.45
CA TRP A 62 -11.96 -3.23 2.80
C TRP A 62 -11.86 -2.88 1.31
N ASP A 63 -10.63 -2.67 0.84
CA ASP A 63 -10.29 -2.45 -0.56
C ASP A 63 -9.03 -3.28 -0.86
N GLU A 64 -9.22 -4.41 -1.54
CA GLU A 64 -8.15 -5.38 -1.81
C GLU A 64 -7.01 -4.77 -2.64
N THR A 65 -7.37 -3.95 -3.64
CA THR A 65 -6.39 -3.33 -4.52
C THR A 65 -5.55 -2.32 -3.75
N GLU A 66 -6.18 -1.51 -2.90
CA GLU A 66 -5.45 -0.58 -2.02
C GLU A 66 -4.57 -1.33 -1.01
N ALA A 67 -5.09 -2.40 -0.41
CA ALA A 67 -4.35 -3.21 0.57
C ALA A 67 -3.05 -3.77 -0.03
N LEU A 68 -3.14 -4.40 -1.21
CA LEU A 68 -1.97 -4.93 -1.90
C LEU A 68 -0.98 -3.83 -2.27
N GLN A 69 -1.46 -2.70 -2.79
CA GLN A 69 -0.58 -1.58 -3.16
C GLN A 69 0.20 -1.05 -1.95
N LEU A 70 -0.45 -0.90 -0.79
CA LEU A 70 0.20 -0.45 0.44
C LEU A 70 1.31 -1.41 0.89
N MET A 71 1.06 -2.72 0.79
CA MET A 71 2.08 -3.73 1.12
C MET A 71 3.28 -3.65 0.17
N PHE A 72 3.02 -3.52 -1.13
CA PHE A 72 4.09 -3.34 -2.13
C PHE A 72 4.90 -2.06 -1.91
N ASP A 73 4.24 -0.93 -1.62
CA ASP A 73 4.91 0.34 -1.36
C ASP A 73 5.80 0.27 -0.11
N ALA A 74 5.34 -0.43 0.94
CA ALA A 74 6.12 -0.65 2.17
C ALA A 74 7.36 -1.51 1.91
N ASP A 75 7.23 -2.61 1.15
CA ASP A 75 8.37 -3.45 0.75
C ASP A 75 9.38 -2.66 -0.11
N GLU A 76 8.88 -1.87 -1.06
CA GLU A 76 9.72 -1.02 -1.90
C GLU A 76 10.48 0.03 -1.07
N ALA A 77 9.86 0.60 -0.03
CA ALA A 77 10.51 1.55 0.86
C ALA A 77 11.66 0.91 1.65
N VAL A 78 11.49 -0.32 2.16
CA VAL A 78 12.56 -1.08 2.83
C VAL A 78 13.71 -1.39 1.86
N ALA A 79 13.38 -1.85 0.64
CA ALA A 79 14.36 -2.15 -0.38
C ALA A 79 15.18 -0.90 -0.80
N LYS A 80 14.51 0.23 -1.04
CA LYS A 80 15.16 1.52 -1.39
C LYS A 80 16.03 2.06 -0.26
N ALA A 81 15.64 1.84 0.99
CA ALA A 81 16.41 2.23 2.16
C ALA A 81 17.70 1.39 2.34
N GLY A 82 17.81 0.23 1.67
CA GLY A 82 18.94 -0.68 1.83
C GLY A 82 19.02 -1.31 3.23
N VAL A 83 17.88 -1.36 3.92
CA VAL A 83 17.79 -1.84 5.31
C VAL A 83 17.60 -3.35 5.31
N SER A 84 18.20 -4.03 6.29
CA SER A 84 17.96 -5.46 6.49
C SER A 84 16.52 -5.72 6.89
N GLY A 85 15.82 -6.62 6.19
CA GLY A 85 14.51 -7.14 6.60
C GLY A 85 14.52 -7.95 7.92
N ARG A 86 15.68 -8.03 8.59
CA ARG A 86 15.82 -8.64 9.93
C ARG A 86 15.71 -7.64 11.09
N ASP A 87 15.46 -6.34 10.81
CA ASP A 87 15.15 -5.39 11.87
C ASP A 87 13.86 -5.82 12.61
N GLU A 88 13.95 -5.98 13.93
CA GLU A 88 12.83 -6.51 14.73
C GLU A 88 11.58 -5.64 14.67
N GLN A 89 11.73 -4.32 14.53
CA GLN A 89 10.57 -3.42 14.47
C GLN A 89 9.86 -3.53 13.13
N ILE A 90 10.61 -3.62 12.04
CA ILE A 90 10.07 -3.91 10.69
C ILE A 90 9.36 -5.27 10.70
N GLN A 91 9.97 -6.33 11.24
CA GLN A 91 9.35 -7.66 11.31
C GLN A 91 8.04 -7.65 12.09
N ARG A 92 8.02 -7.06 13.29
CA ARG A 92 6.78 -6.95 14.09
C ARG A 92 5.69 -6.16 13.36
N ALA A 93 6.06 -5.13 12.61
CA ALA A 93 5.11 -4.36 11.81
C ALA A 93 4.61 -5.15 10.60
N ALA A 94 5.47 -5.92 9.93
CA ALA A 94 5.08 -6.84 8.85
C ALA A 94 4.12 -7.92 9.35
N ASP A 95 4.35 -8.50 10.53
CA ASP A 95 3.44 -9.47 11.15
C ASP A 95 2.05 -8.86 11.39
N ARG A 96 2.00 -7.63 11.92
CA ARG A 96 0.74 -6.88 12.08
C ARG A 96 0.07 -6.60 10.75
N CYS A 97 0.84 -6.29 9.71
CA CYS A 97 0.34 -6.06 8.36
C CYS A 97 -0.34 -7.32 7.81
N MET A 98 0.31 -8.47 7.92
CA MET A 98 -0.24 -9.76 7.49
C MET A 98 -1.50 -10.13 8.26
N ALA A 99 -1.50 -9.98 9.58
CA ALA A 99 -2.69 -10.23 10.42
C ALA A 99 -3.85 -9.28 10.07
N ALA A 100 -3.57 -8.01 9.76
CA ALA A 100 -4.57 -7.05 9.33
C ALA A 100 -5.13 -7.37 7.93
N HIS A 101 -4.30 -7.89 7.02
CA HIS A 101 -4.74 -8.35 5.70
C HIS A 101 -5.68 -9.55 5.82
N GLU A 102 -5.30 -10.55 6.60
CA GLU A 102 -6.10 -11.75 6.85
C GLU A 102 -7.48 -11.43 7.45
N THR A 103 -7.52 -10.51 8.41
CA THR A 103 -8.76 -10.07 9.08
C THR A 103 -9.51 -8.95 8.33
N ARG A 104 -9.00 -8.54 7.17
CA ARG A 104 -9.56 -7.46 6.33
C ARG A 104 -9.77 -6.12 7.06
N HIS A 105 -8.82 -5.76 7.94
CA HIS A 105 -8.84 -4.52 8.69
C HIS A 105 -7.95 -3.44 8.06
N MET A 106 -8.52 -2.65 7.14
CA MET A 106 -7.76 -1.61 6.40
C MET A 106 -7.09 -0.56 7.29
N ALA A 107 -7.70 -0.20 8.42
CA ALA A 107 -7.10 0.77 9.34
C ALA A 107 -5.74 0.26 9.89
N ASN A 108 -5.74 -0.96 10.40
CA ASN A 108 -4.56 -1.61 10.96
C ASN A 108 -3.50 -1.89 9.88
N LEU A 109 -3.94 -2.25 8.66
CA LEU A 109 -3.04 -2.49 7.54
C LEU A 109 -2.30 -1.19 7.14
N ARG A 110 -3.02 -0.07 6.99
CA ARG A 110 -2.41 1.24 6.70
C ARG A 110 -1.44 1.66 7.80
N GLU A 111 -1.81 1.49 9.07
CA GLU A 111 -0.95 1.82 10.20
C GLU A 111 0.34 0.99 10.19
N ALA A 112 0.24 -0.33 10.00
CA ALA A 112 1.39 -1.23 9.96
C ALA A 112 2.34 -0.89 8.79
N CYS A 113 1.82 -0.65 7.59
CA CYS A 113 2.62 -0.22 6.44
C CYS A 113 3.34 1.10 6.71
N ALA A 114 2.64 2.09 7.28
CA ALA A 114 3.23 3.38 7.62
C ALA A 114 4.37 3.25 8.67
N GLN A 115 4.24 2.34 9.62
CA GLN A 115 5.30 2.05 10.60
C GLN A 115 6.53 1.41 9.95
N ILE A 116 6.35 0.49 8.98
CA ILE A 116 7.45 -0.09 8.18
C ILE A 116 8.19 1.02 7.43
N GLU A 117 7.47 1.85 6.68
CA GLU A 117 8.06 2.96 5.92
C GLU A 117 8.82 3.96 6.79
N HIS A 118 8.24 4.32 7.93
CA HIS A 118 8.86 5.24 8.88
C HIS A 118 10.17 4.67 9.43
N ARG A 119 10.14 3.41 9.90
CA ARG A 119 11.31 2.74 10.45
C ARG A 119 12.42 2.55 9.41
N ALA A 120 12.06 2.16 8.19
CA ALA A 120 13.01 2.04 7.09
C ALA A 120 13.74 3.37 6.82
N ARG A 121 13.01 4.49 6.88
CA ARG A 121 13.59 5.83 6.70
C ARG A 121 14.51 6.24 7.85
N GLU A 122 14.14 5.97 9.09
CA GLU A 122 15.02 6.24 10.25
C GLU A 122 16.32 5.43 10.18
N LEU A 123 16.23 4.17 9.76
CA LEU A 123 17.42 3.34 9.60
C LEU A 123 18.32 3.84 8.46
N ALA A 124 17.72 4.32 7.37
CA ALA A 124 18.46 4.93 6.27
C ALA A 124 19.23 6.20 6.67
N THR A 125 18.74 6.98 7.64
CA THR A 125 19.46 8.18 8.13
C THR A 125 20.56 7.87 9.14
N THR A 126 20.44 6.76 9.86
CA THR A 126 21.42 6.34 10.88
C THR A 126 22.56 5.50 10.31
N LEU A 127 22.31 4.79 9.20
CA LEU A 127 23.36 4.09 8.48
C LEU A 127 24.34 5.15 7.94
N PRO A 128 25.63 5.12 8.34
CA PRO A 128 26.61 6.03 7.76
C PRO A 128 26.62 5.76 6.26
N SER A 129 26.22 6.76 5.47
CA SER A 129 26.26 6.71 4.01
C SER A 129 27.63 6.19 3.62
N ALA A 130 27.71 4.90 3.25
CA ALA A 130 28.99 4.29 2.93
C ALA A 130 29.61 5.17 1.82
N PRO A 131 30.79 5.77 2.05
CA PRO A 131 31.37 6.69 1.09
C PRO A 131 31.66 5.90 -0.19
N GLY A 132 30.83 6.10 -1.21
CA GLY A 132 31.09 5.68 -2.58
C GLY A 132 31.11 4.18 -2.81
N ASN A 133 29.93 3.56 -2.94
CA ASN A 133 29.79 2.48 -3.92
C ASN A 133 29.07 3.02 -5.16
N ARG A 134 29.66 4.04 -5.78
CA ARG A 134 29.34 4.43 -7.17
C ARG A 134 30.28 3.68 -8.08
N SER A 135 29.82 2.54 -8.56
CA SER A 135 30.00 2.11 -9.95
C SER A 135 28.99 1.01 -10.21
N PRO A 136 27.89 1.27 -10.94
CA PRO A 136 27.24 0.17 -11.65
C PRO A 136 28.31 -0.39 -12.58
N MET A 137 28.77 -1.62 -12.31
CA MET A 137 29.54 -2.37 -13.30
C MET A 137 28.71 -2.32 -14.59
N PRO A 138 29.26 -1.83 -15.71
CA PRO A 138 28.56 -1.92 -16.97
C PRO A 138 28.20 -3.39 -17.15
N HIS A 139 26.94 -3.66 -17.49
CA HIS A 139 26.48 -4.98 -17.86
C HIS A 139 27.47 -5.51 -18.89
N GLU A 140 28.30 -6.44 -18.46
CA GLU A 140 29.07 -7.28 -19.35
C GLU A 140 28.00 -8.04 -20.13
N THR A 141 27.79 -7.57 -21.35
CA THR A 141 26.90 -8.14 -22.33
C THR A 141 27.30 -9.60 -22.44
N LEU A 142 26.60 -10.48 -21.73
CA LEU A 142 26.72 -11.92 -21.88
C LEU A 142 26.21 -12.24 -23.29
N SER A 143 27.18 -12.15 -24.17
CA SER A 143 27.23 -12.66 -25.52
C SER A 143 26.55 -14.02 -25.57
N ALA A 144 25.62 -14.10 -26.52
CA ALA A 144 24.99 -15.28 -27.07
C ALA A 144 25.58 -16.63 -26.63
N ASN A 145 24.78 -17.44 -25.94
CA ASN A 145 24.87 -18.88 -26.11
C ASN A 145 23.48 -19.50 -26.32
N ALA A 146 23.17 -19.62 -27.61
CA ALA A 146 22.60 -20.79 -28.27
C ALA A 146 21.59 -21.67 -27.49
N CYS A 147 20.38 -21.69 -28.06
CA CYS A 147 19.65 -22.89 -28.48
C CYS A 147 19.57 -24.07 -27.50
N GLY A 148 18.39 -24.24 -26.92
CA GLY A 148 17.95 -25.50 -26.31
C GLY A 148 16.43 -25.56 -26.23
N ALA A 149 15.76 -25.65 -27.39
CA ALA A 149 14.35 -26.00 -27.45
C ALA A 149 14.14 -27.36 -26.77
N ASN A 150 13.29 -27.41 -25.74
CA ASN A 150 12.77 -28.66 -25.21
C ASN A 150 11.25 -28.55 -25.16
N ASP A 151 10.65 -28.57 -26.35
CA ASP A 151 9.23 -28.81 -26.59
C ASP A 151 8.92 -30.28 -26.28
N GLY A 152 8.58 -30.56 -25.02
CA GLY A 152 8.02 -31.85 -24.60
C GLY A 152 6.48 -31.76 -24.46
N PRO A 153 5.68 -32.54 -25.21
CA PRO A 153 4.21 -32.42 -25.20
C PRO A 153 3.49 -33.05 -23.98
N ASN A 154 4.17 -33.30 -22.85
CA ASN A 154 3.61 -34.13 -21.76
C ASN A 154 3.02 -33.40 -20.55
N GLY A 155 2.97 -32.06 -20.52
CA GLY A 155 2.53 -31.31 -19.33
C GLY A 155 1.03 -31.10 -19.15
N ARG A 156 0.20 -31.26 -20.19
CA ARG A 156 -1.22 -30.83 -20.13
C ARG A 156 -2.20 -31.87 -19.59
N ARG A 157 -1.78 -33.11 -19.34
CA ARG A 157 -2.69 -34.17 -18.86
C ARG A 157 -2.87 -34.26 -17.33
N ALA A 158 -2.11 -33.50 -16.54
CA ALA A 158 -2.16 -33.61 -15.08
C ALA A 158 -3.21 -32.70 -14.40
N VAL A 159 -3.81 -31.74 -15.12
CA VAL A 159 -4.71 -30.74 -14.50
C VAL A 159 -6.20 -31.09 -14.68
N GLU A 160 -6.56 -31.95 -15.62
CA GLU A 160 -7.96 -32.38 -15.81
C GLU A 160 -8.40 -33.48 -14.83
N ASP A 161 -7.50 -34.36 -14.35
CA ASP A 161 -7.86 -35.45 -13.42
C ASP A 161 -8.08 -34.99 -11.96
N ALA A 162 -7.60 -33.79 -11.58
CA ALA A 162 -7.82 -33.25 -10.24
C ALA A 162 -9.24 -32.66 -10.05
N ARG A 163 -9.93 -32.29 -11.13
CA ARG A 163 -11.25 -31.66 -11.05
C ARG A 163 -12.40 -32.68 -10.92
N ALA A 164 -12.20 -33.92 -11.34
CA ALA A 164 -13.22 -34.97 -11.30
C ALA A 164 -13.43 -35.61 -9.90
N ARG A 165 -12.49 -35.42 -8.95
CA ARG A 165 -12.59 -36.01 -7.60
C ARG A 165 -13.30 -35.14 -6.56
N GLN A 166 -13.65 -33.89 -6.90
CA GLN A 166 -14.27 -32.96 -5.96
C GLN A 166 -15.81 -33.01 -5.98
N GLU A 167 -16.43 -33.76 -6.90
CA GLU A 167 -17.89 -33.88 -7.03
C GLU A 167 -18.46 -35.19 -6.42
N GLN A 168 -17.65 -35.99 -5.73
CA GLN A 168 -18.07 -37.27 -5.13
C GLN A 168 -17.92 -37.37 -3.60
N CYS A 169 -17.67 -36.25 -2.91
CA CYS A 169 -17.72 -36.18 -1.44
C CYS A 169 -18.72 -35.12 -0.98
#